data_AF-D4E975-F1
#
_entry.id   AF-D4E975-F1
#
_cell.length_a   1.000
_cell.length_b   1.000
_cell.length_c   1.000
_cell.angle_alpha   90.00
_cell.angle_beta   90.00
_cell.angle_gamma   90.00
#
_symmetry.space_group_name_H-M   'P 1'
#
loop_
_entity.id
_entity.type
_entity.pdbx_description
1 polymer ?
#
loop_
_entity_poly.entity_id
_entity_poly.type
_entity_poly.pdbx_seq_one_letter_code
_entity_poly.pdbx_strand_id
1 'polypeptide(L)' 'MGSRNATHEDFVKVGRLMAAGSITADMMLSHHFDFDTLAQRYESDVINNKSLIKGVIHFS' A
#
# COMPACT_ATOMS: atom_id res chain seq x y z
N MET A 1 -7.46 11.66 -2.53
CA MET A 1 -8.11 10.55 -3.27
C MET A 1 -7.22 10.19 -4.45
N GLY A 2 -6.53 9.04 -4.41
CA GLY A 2 -5.48 8.68 -5.38
C GLY A 2 -5.88 7.68 -6.46
N SER A 3 -7.13 7.20 -6.47
CA SER A 3 -7.62 6.31 -7.52
C SER A 3 -8.31 7.12 -8.61
N ARG A 4 -7.76 7.06 -9.83
CA ARG A 4 -8.22 7.85 -10.99
C ARG A 4 -9.69 7.60 -11.38
N ASN A 5 -10.25 6.45 -10.99
CA ASN A 5 -11.59 6.02 -11.38
C ASN A 5 -12.51 5.72 -10.18
N ALA A 6 -12.07 5.95 -8.94
CA ALA A 6 -12.90 5.65 -7.78
C ALA A 6 -13.81 6.83 -7.42
N THR A 7 -15.08 6.53 -7.19
CA THR A 7 -16.07 7.45 -6.63
C THR A 7 -16.03 7.42 -5.10
N HIS A 8 -16.71 8.37 -4.45
CA HIS A 8 -16.91 8.34 -3.00
C HIS A 8 -17.59 7.04 -2.53
N GLU A 9 -18.58 6.55 -3.29
CA GLU A 9 -19.31 5.32 -2.97
C GLU A 9 -18.39 4.10 -2.97
N ASP A 10 -17.41 4.05 -3.88
CA ASP A 10 -16.41 2.99 -3.92
C ASP A 10 -15.55 2.98 -2.64
N PHE A 11 -15.11 4.16 -2.17
CA PHE A 11 -14.36 4.27 -0.93
C PHE A 11 -15.20 3.86 0.29
N VAL A 12 -16.47 4.26 0.35
CA VAL A 12 -17.39 3.86 1.43
C VAL A 12 -17.58 2.33 1.43
N LYS A 13 -17.77 1.73 0.25
CA LYS A 13 -17.91 0.28 0.10
C LYS A 13 -16.67 -0.47 0.59
N VAL A 14 -15.48 -0.03 0.16
CA VAL A 14 -14.21 -0.60 0.61
C VAL A 14 -14.06 -0.47 2.13
N GLY A 15 -14.38 0.70 2.69
CA GLY A 15 -14.33 0.92 4.15
C GLY A 15 -15.24 -0.05 4.92
N ARG A 16 -16.47 -0.29 4.44
CA ARG A 16 -17.39 -1.27 5.04
C ARG A 16 -16.83 -2.70 4.98
N LEU A 17 -16.28 -3.10 3.84
CA LEU A 17 -15.68 -4.43 3.66
C LEU A 17 -14.45 -4.63 4.56
N MET A 18 -13.63 -3.59 4.74
CA MET A 18 -12.50 -3.60 5.67
C MET A 18 -12.95 -3.70 7.13
N ALA A 19 -13.95 -2.91 7.53
CA ALA A 19 -14.51 -2.96 8.89
C ALA A 19 -15.14 -4.33 9.23
N ALA A 20 -15.72 -4.99 8.22
CA ALA A 20 -16.25 -6.34 8.35
C ALA A 20 -15.18 -7.45 8.26
N GLY A 21 -13.89 -7.10 8.07
CA GLY A 21 -12.80 -8.06 7.91
C GLY A 21 -12.86 -8.89 6.62
N SER A 22 -13.73 -8.54 5.68
CA SER A 22 -13.90 -9.27 4.40
C SER A 22 -12.74 -9.04 3.44
N ILE A 23 -12.06 -7.90 3.57
CA ILE A 23 -10.79 -7.58 2.89
C ILE A 23 -9.84 -6.92 3.88
N THR A 24 -8.55 -7.12 3.71
CA THR A 24 -7.50 -6.49 4.52
C THR A 24 -6.47 -5.82 3.62
N ALA A 25 -5.74 -4.84 4.17
CA ALA A 25 -4.69 -4.18 3.41
C ALA A 25 -3.54 -5.15 3.03
N ASP A 26 -3.29 -6.15 3.88
CA ASP A 26 -2.26 -7.19 3.72
C ASP A 26 -2.46 -8.04 2.46
N MET A 27 -3.67 -8.06 1.90
CA MET A 27 -3.93 -8.72 0.61
C MET A 27 -3.13 -8.10 -0.55
N MET A 28 -2.75 -6.82 -0.42
CA MET A 28 -2.05 -6.07 -1.46
C MET A 28 -0.71 -5.50 -0.97
N LEU A 29 -0.60 -5.16 0.32
CA LEU A 29 0.62 -4.66 0.92
C LEU A 29 1.63 -5.78 1.06
N SER A 30 2.69 -5.70 0.25
CA SER A 30 3.74 -6.73 0.18
C SER A 30 5.00 -6.33 0.93
N HIS A 31 5.25 -5.03 1.09
CA HIS A 31 6.50 -4.50 1.63
C HIS A 31 6.24 -3.26 2.50
N HIS A 32 7.05 -3.12 3.53
CA HIS A 32 7.05 -1.99 4.46
C HIS A 32 8.44 -1.35 4.40
N PHE A 33 8.47 -0.03 4.33
CA PHE A 33 9.70 0.76 4.26
C PHE A 33 9.68 1.83 5.33
N ASP A 34 10.84 2.13 5.91
CA ASP A 34 11.00 3.26 6.81
C ASP A 34 11.52 4.46 6.04
N PHE A 35 10.92 5.64 6.28
CA PHE A 35 11.21 6.84 5.50
C PHE A 35 12.67 7.28 5.61
N ASP A 36 13.27 7.12 6.79
CA ASP A 36 14.63 7.54 7.11
C ASP A 36 15.73 6.71 6.41
N THR A 37 15.41 5.47 6.02
CA THR A 37 16.34 4.50 5.45
C THR A 37 15.99 4.03 4.04
N LEU A 38 14.83 4.46 3.50
CA LEU A 38 14.38 4.05 2.17
C LEU A 38 15.38 4.44 1.08
N ALA A 39 15.97 5.64 1.15
CA ALA A 39 16.87 6.13 0.11
C ALA A 39 18.10 5.23 -0.08
N GLN A 40 18.57 4.59 0.98
CA GLN A 40 19.76 3.74 1.02
C GLN A 40 19.54 2.41 0.30
N ARG A 41 18.29 1.99 0.10
CA ARG A 41 17.93 0.69 -0.50
C ARG A 41 16.89 0.79 -1.61
N TYR A 42 16.57 2.01 -2.05
CA TYR A 42 15.49 2.25 -3.01
C TYR A 42 15.69 1.46 -4.32
N GLU A 43 16.91 1.43 -4.84
CA GLU A 43 17.19 0.71 -6.08
C GLU A 43 16.99 -0.81 -5.93
N SER A 44 17.54 -1.44 -4.88
CA SER A 44 17.42 -2.89 -4.69
C SER A 44 16.00 -3.30 -4.33
N ASP A 45 15.35 -2.57 -3.42
CA ASP A 45 14.13 -3.01 -2.76
C ASP A 45 12.87 -2.50 -3.46
N VAL A 46 12.98 -1.44 -4.28
CA VAL A 46 11.88 -0.86 -5.06
C VAL A 46 12.06 -1.05 -6.57
N ILE A 47 13.17 -0.58 -7.15
CA ILE A 47 13.33 -0.57 -8.62
C ILE A 47 13.58 -1.97 -9.17
N ASN A 48 14.50 -2.72 -8.56
CA ASN A 48 14.94 -4.02 -9.04
C ASN A 48 14.16 -5.19 -8.40
N ASN A 49 13.23 -4.90 -7.47
CA ASN A 49 12.47 -5.91 -6.76
C ASN A 49 11.18 -6.31 -7.48
N LYS A 50 11.19 -7.46 -8.16
CA LYS A 50 10.03 -7.99 -8.88
C LYS A 50 8.92 -8.56 -7.97
N SER A 51 9.20 -8.81 -6.70
CA SER A 51 8.16 -9.25 -5.75
C SER A 51 7.41 -8.08 -5.11
N LEU A 52 7.87 -6.84 -5.30
CA LEU A 52 7.17 -5.65 -4.84
C LEU A 52 5.90 -5.41 -5.67
N ILE A 53 4.75 -5.70 -5.07
CA ILE A 53 3.42 -5.40 -5.63
C ILE A 53 2.96 -4.02 -5.15
N LYS A 54 3.09 -3.79 -3.84
CA LYS A 54 2.76 -2.52 -3.18
C LYS A 54 3.58 -2.35 -1.92
N GLY A 55 4.17 -1.18 -1.77
CA GLY A 55 4.90 -0.75 -0.58
C GLY A 55 4.11 0.28 0.23
N VAL A 56 4.30 0.28 1.55
CA VAL A 56 3.89 1.37 2.44
C VAL A 56 5.13 1.97 3.10
N ILE A 57 5.17 3.30 3.21
CA ILE A 57 6.25 4.03 3.88
C ILE A 57 5.76 4.45 5.27
N HIS A 58 6.50 4.06 6.30
CA HIS A 58 6.32 4.50 7.67
C HIS A 58 7.25 5.69 7.96
N PHE A 59 6.74 6.69 8.66
CA PHE A 59 7.47 7.93 9.01
C PHE A 59 7.91 7.96 10.48
N SER A 60 7.80 6.83 11.18
CA SER A 60 8.12 6.68 12.62
C SER A 60 9.60 6.87 12.92
#